data_AF-A0A158HYE4-F1
#
_entry.id   AF-A0A158HYE4-F1
#
_cell.length_a   1.000
_cell.length_b   1.000
_cell.length_c   1.000
_cell.angle_alpha   90.00
_cell.angle_beta   90.00
_cell.angle_gamma   90.00
#
_symmetry.space_group_name_H-M   'P 1'
#
loop_
_entity.id
_entity.type
_entity.pdbx_description
1 polymer ?
#
loop_
_entity_poly.entity_id
_entity_poly.type
_entity_poly.pdbx_seq_one_letter_code
_entity_poly.pdbx_strand_id
1 'polypeptide(L)' 'MSVPRILKVEAETIRSEANYAVFRTKPDELSTVFNVGRYLDTIRRTDEGLKFESRVCVFDGEMIPNSLIYPI' A
#
# COMPACT_ATOMS: atom_id res chain seq x y z
N MET A 1 -4.25 4.78 11.38
CA MET A 1 -3.29 4.37 10.34
C MET A 1 -1.90 4.86 10.72
N SER A 2 -0.86 4.11 10.37
CA SER A 2 0.54 4.45 10.68
C SER A 2 1.09 5.52 9.73
N VAL A 3 2.07 6.29 10.18
CA VAL A 3 2.91 7.08 9.28
C VAL A 3 3.86 6.16 8.50
N PRO A 4 4.23 6.49 7.25
CA PRO A 4 5.27 5.78 6.53
C PRO A 4 6.61 5.84 7.26
N ARG A 5 7.33 4.72 7.29
CA ARG A 5 8.65 4.61 7.88
C ARG A 5 9.69 4.44 6.77
N ILE A 6 10.69 5.31 6.77
CA ILE A 6 11.85 5.19 5.88
C ILE A 6 12.80 4.15 6.48
N LEU A 7 13.14 3.13 5.70
CA LEU A 7 14.06 2.07 6.08
C LEU A 7 15.48 2.35 5.62
N LYS A 8 15.63 2.91 4.41
CA LYS A 8 16.93 3.25 3.83
C LYS A 8 16.78 4.40 2.84
N VAL A 9 17.76 5.29 2.82
CA VAL A 9 17.91 6.33 1.80
C VAL A 9 19.24 6.14 1.11
N GLU A 10 19.21 6.02 -0.21
CA GLU A 10 20.37 6.00 -1.09
C GLU A 10 20.32 7.21 -2.03
N ALA A 11 21.33 7.37 -2.88
CA ALA A 11 21.40 8.51 -3.81
C ALA A 11 20.18 8.53 -4.76
N GLU A 12 19.83 7.39 -5.34
CA GLU A 12 18.76 7.28 -6.34
C GLU A 12 17.47 6.68 -5.78
N THR A 13 17.53 5.91 -4.68
CA THR A 13 16.39 5.13 -4.18
C THR A 13 16.11 5.38 -2.70
N ILE A 14 14.84 5.17 -2.32
CA ILE A 14 14.36 5.19 -0.94
C ILE A 14 13.59 3.90 -0.71
N ARG A 15 13.95 3.15 0.33
CA ARG A 15 13.16 2.01 0.81
C ARG A 15 12.29 2.45 1.97
N SER A 16 11.00 2.18 1.89
CA SER A 16 10.03 2.54 2.93
C SER A 16 8.99 1.47 3.15
N GLU A 17 8.35 1.51 4.31
CA GLU A 17 7.20 0.69 4.64
C GLU A 17 6.06 1.52 5.21
N ALA A 18 4.81 1.13 4.95
CA ALA A 18 3.64 1.82 5.51
C ALA A 18 2.47 0.85 5.68
N ASN A 19 1.85 0.85 6.88
CA ASN A 19 0.63 0.09 7.12
C ASN A 19 -0.56 0.78 6.46
N TYR A 20 -1.47 0.00 5.88
CA TYR A 20 -2.68 0.50 5.23
C TYR A 20 -3.93 -0.25 5.70
N ALA A 21 -5.08 0.43 5.55
CA ALA A 21 -6.40 -0.16 5.72
C ALA A 21 -7.34 0.41 4.64
N VAL A 22 -7.79 -0.44 3.74
CA VAL A 22 -8.78 -0.12 2.71
C VAL A 22 -10.16 -0.45 3.26
N PHE A 23 -11.03 0.54 3.28
CA PHE A 23 -12.43 0.38 3.65
C PHE A 23 -13.29 0.40 2.39
N ARG A 24 -14.30 -0.46 2.34
CA ARG A 24 -15.27 -0.49 1.24
C ARG A 24 -16.67 -0.31 1.78
N THR A 25 -17.43 0.55 1.12
CA THR A 25 -18.87 0.74 1.33
C THR A 25 -19.58 0.28 0.07
N LYS A 26 -20.50 -0.67 0.18
CA LYS A 26 -21.40 -1.03 -0.93
C LYS A 26 -22.71 -0.23 -0.80
N PRO A 27 -23.48 -0.06 -1.89
CA PRO A 27 -24.81 0.53 -1.79
C PRO A 27 -25.62 -0.16 -0.69
N ASP A 28 -26.25 0.64 0.16
CA ASP A 28 -27.10 0.19 1.28
C ASP A 28 -26.40 -0.68 2.35
N GLU A 29 -25.06 -0.77 2.35
CA GLU A 29 -24.28 -1.48 3.37
C GLU A 29 -23.40 -0.54 4.20
N LEU A 30 -23.07 -0.95 5.43
CA LEU A 30 -22.09 -0.26 6.26
C LEU A 30 -20.67 -0.43 5.70
N SER A 31 -19.80 0.54 5.95
CA SER A 31 -18.38 0.45 5.62
C SER A 31 -17.73 -0.72 6.37
N THR A 32 -16.99 -1.54 5.63
CA THR A 32 -16.26 -2.69 6.18
C THR A 32 -14.77 -2.58 5.86
N VAL A 33 -13.94 -3.16 6.72
CA VAL A 33 -12.52 -3.37 6.41
C VAL A 33 -12.46 -4.36 5.26
N PHE A 34 -11.97 -3.90 4.11
CA PHE A 34 -11.90 -4.71 2.90
C PHE A 34 -10.54 -5.39 2.76
N ASN A 35 -9.46 -4.65 2.99
CA ASN A 35 -8.11 -5.19 2.97
C ASN A 35 -7.21 -4.39 3.91
N VAL A 36 -6.36 -5.09 4.66
CA VAL A 36 -5.36 -4.49 5.56
C VAL A 36 -4.03 -5.16 5.30
N GLY A 37 -2.96 -4.41 5.56
CA GLY A 37 -1.63 -4.91 5.37
C GLY A 37 -0.59 -3.81 5.44
N ARG A 38 0.54 -4.06 4.78
CA ARG A 38 1.67 -3.14 4.70
C ARG A 38 2.23 -3.10 3.29
N TYR A 39 2.56 -1.90 2.82
CA TYR A 39 3.37 -1.71 1.62
C TYR A 39 4.84 -1.84 1.96
N LEU A 40 5.58 -2.55 1.11
CA LEU A 40 7.04 -2.50 1.03
C LEU A 40 7.39 -1.82 -0.29
N ASP A 41 7.85 -0.57 -0.20
CA ASP A 41 8.08 0.31 -1.34
C ASP A 41 9.58 0.49 -1.61
N THR A 42 9.93 0.46 -2.90
CA THR A 42 11.17 1.04 -3.42
C THR A 42 10.79 2.22 -4.29
N ILE A 43 11.21 3.41 -3.87
CA ILE A 43 10.90 4.67 -4.55
C ILE A 43 12.17 5.17 -5.23
N ARG A 44 12.10 5.44 -6.52
CA ARG A 44 13.19 6.00 -7.32
C ARG A 44 12.99 7.51 -7.52
N ARG A 45 14.09 8.25 -7.42
CA ARG A 45 14.15 9.66 -7.81
C ARG A 45 14.28 9.75 -9.33
N THR A 46 13.40 10.49 -9.97
CA THR A 46 13.46 10.79 -11.40
C THR A 46 13.36 12.31 -11.60
N ASP A 47 13.61 12.77 -12.83
CA ASP A 47 13.48 14.19 -13.19
C ASP A 47 12.02 14.69 -13.02
N GLU A 48 11.04 13.79 -13.02
CA GLU A 48 9.62 14.08 -12.76
C GLU A 48 9.23 13.97 -11.27
N GLY A 49 10.19 13.73 -10.38
CA GLY A 49 9.96 13.55 -8.95
C GLY A 49 10.07 12.10 -8.47
N LEU A 50 9.38 11.78 -7.37
CA LEU A 50 9.42 10.44 -6.78
C LEU A 50 8.43 9.51 -7.49
N LYS A 51 8.91 8.34 -7.93
CA LYS A 51 8.08 7.30 -8.56
C LYS A 51 8.31 5.96 -7.87
N PHE A 52 7.31 5.09 -7.86
CA PHE A 52 7.48 3.72 -7.40
C PHE A 52 8.27 2.93 -8.44
N GLU A 53 9.46 2.48 -8.06
CA GLU A 53 10.19 1.45 -8.79
C GLU A 53 9.57 0.08 -8.50
N SER A 54 9.16 -0.16 -7.26
CA SER A 54 8.38 -1.33 -6.87
C SER A 54 7.46 -1.01 -5.70
N ARG A 55 6.26 -1.58 -5.69
CA ARG A 55 5.34 -1.59 -4.54
C ARG A 55 4.84 -3.02 -4.32
N VAL A 56 5.11 -3.56 -3.14
CA VAL A 56 4.63 -4.89 -2.74
C VAL A 56 3.60 -4.72 -1.63
N CYS A 57 2.37 -5.16 -1.89
CA CYS A 57 1.27 -5.12 -0.91
C CYS A 57 1.22 -6.47 -0.18
N VAL A 58 1.68 -6.50 1.07
CA VAL A 58 1.57 -7.68 1.93
C VAL A 58 0.30 -7.52 2.75
N PHE A 59 -0.72 -8.31 2.47
CA PHE A 59 -2.01 -8.27 3.18
C PHE A 59 -2.10 -9.34 4.26
N ASP A 60 -2.80 -9.03 5.35
CA ASP A 60 -2.88 -9.91 6.52
C ASP A 60 -4.02 -10.94 6.45
N GLY A 61 -4.92 -10.82 5.46
CA GLY A 61 -6.06 -11.71 5.31
C GLY A 61 -5.72 -13.03 4.62
N GLU A 62 -6.04 -14.18 5.24
CA GLU A 62 -5.90 -15.51 4.63
C GLU A 62 -6.84 -15.74 3.45
N MET A 63 -8.03 -15.13 3.48
CA MET A 63 -9.00 -15.15 2.39
C MET A 63 -9.07 -13.80 1.71
N ILE A 64 -8.73 -13.77 0.42
CA ILE A 64 -8.99 -12.62 -0.43
C ILE A 64 -10.51 -12.55 -0.64
N PRO A 65 -11.20 -11.43 -0.33
CA PRO A 65 -12.62 -11.30 -0.65
C PRO A 65 -12.83 -11.58 -2.14
N ASN A 66 -13.93 -12.24 -2.50
CA ASN A 66 -14.24 -12.87 -3.80
C ASN A 66 -13.81 -12.14 -5.10
N SER A 67 -13.42 -10.86 -5.09
CA SER A 67 -12.66 -10.20 -6.16
C SER A 67 -11.88 -8.97 -5.64
N LEU A 68 -10.60 -8.83 -6.05
CA LEU A 68 -9.80 -7.60 -5.97
C LEU A 68 -9.86 -6.88 -7.33
N ILE A 69 -10.82 -5.97 -7.49
CA ILE A 69 -11.11 -5.33 -8.81
C ILE A 69 -10.32 -4.02 -8.99
N TYR A 70 -10.03 -3.34 -7.88
CA TYR A 70 -9.32 -2.06 -7.87
C TYR A 70 -7.93 -2.22 -7.26
N PRO A 71 -6.95 -1.38 -7.66
CA PRO A 71 -5.66 -1.34 -7.01
C PRO A 71 -5.80 -1.14 -5.50
N ILE A 72 -4.94 -1.85 -4.75
CA ILE A 72 -4.75 -1.66 -3.31
C ILE A 72 -3.55 -0.75 -3.10
#